data_AF-A0A8J3FBX5-F1
#
_entry.id   AF-A0A8J3FBX5-F1
#
_cell.length_a   1.000
_cell.length_b   1.000
_cell.length_c   1.000
_cell.angle_alpha   90.00
_cell.angle_beta   90.00
_cell.angle_gamma   90.00
#
_symmetry.space_group_name_H-M   'P 1'
#
loop_
_entity.id
_entity.type
_entity.pdbx_description
1 polymer ?
#
loop_
_entity_poly.entity_id
_entity_poly.type
_entity_poly.pdbx_seq_one_letter_code
_entity_poly.pdbx_strand_id
1 'polypeptide(L)'
;MPADGGIGAFAIVATCLLFPVRVTRPGRAGPRGRPSTAAAAGDHGRIRTAEAGRSEDGEPDVSKRTYQPNNRRRAKTHGFRLRMRTRAGRSIISTRRSKGRARLSA
;
A
#
# COMPACT_ATOMS: atom_id res chain seq x y z
N MET A 1 24.11 33.58 43.78
CA MET A 1 24.45 34.04 42.41
C MET A 1 23.44 33.45 41.44
N PRO A 2 22.27 34.08 41.26
CA PRO A 2 21.35 33.78 40.17
C PRO A 2 21.83 34.47 38.88
N ALA A 3 21.66 33.80 37.74
CA ALA A 3 21.68 34.44 36.44
C ALA A 3 20.54 33.85 35.61
N ASP A 4 19.40 34.53 35.72
CA ASP A 4 18.28 34.46 34.80
C ASP A 4 18.69 35.01 33.42
N GLY A 5 18.19 34.35 32.37
CA GLY A 5 18.19 34.84 31.00
C GLY A 5 17.42 33.81 30.15
N GLY A 6 16.16 33.99 29.79
CA GLY A 6 15.50 35.22 29.36
C GLY A 6 15.47 35.25 27.83
N ILE A 7 14.64 34.40 27.21
CA ILE A 7 14.24 34.56 25.81
C ILE A 7 12.71 34.48 25.77
N GLY A 8 12.10 35.66 25.80
CA GLY A 8 10.70 35.85 25.44
C GLY A 8 10.52 35.96 23.94
N ALA A 9 9.38 35.49 23.45
CA ALA A 9 8.69 35.99 22.25
C ALA A 9 7.33 35.30 22.12
N PHE A 10 6.40 35.67 23.00
CA PHE A 10 4.98 35.65 22.65
C PHE A 10 4.73 36.73 21.57
N ALA A 11 3.73 36.48 20.73
CA ALA A 11 3.07 37.42 19.81
C ALA A 11 3.73 37.70 18.44
N ILE A 12 3.38 36.87 17.46
CA ILE A 12 2.85 37.39 16.18
C ILE A 12 1.50 36.71 15.95
N VAL A 13 0.45 37.36 16.47
CA VAL A 13 -0.90 37.27 15.91
C VAL A 13 -0.94 38.31 14.81
N ALA A 14 -1.04 37.90 13.54
CA ALA A 14 -1.30 38.83 12.44
C ALA A 14 -1.91 38.10 11.24
N THR A 15 -3.19 38.41 10.97
CA THR A 15 -3.82 38.51 9.64
C THR A 15 -3.75 37.24 8.76
N CYS A 16 -4.76 36.38 8.71
CA CYS A 16 -6.07 36.66 8.12
C CYS A 16 -6.01 37.63 6.91
N LEU A 17 -5.47 37.14 5.80
CA LEU A 17 -5.91 37.48 4.44
C LEU A 17 -6.19 36.15 3.75
N LEU A 18 -7.45 35.73 3.65
CA LEU A 18 -8.20 35.81 2.38
C LEU A 18 -7.28 35.73 1.15
N PHE A 19 -6.98 34.51 0.70
CA PHE A 19 -6.83 34.26 -0.73
C PHE A 19 -7.84 33.21 -1.17
N PRO A 20 -8.92 33.62 -1.87
CA PRO A 20 -10.02 32.76 -2.24
C PRO A 20 -9.76 32.04 -3.57
N VAL A 21 -10.29 30.80 -3.63
CA VAL A 21 -10.78 30.04 -4.81
C VAL A 21 -9.85 29.62 -5.97
N ARG A 22 -10.03 28.34 -6.31
CA ARG A 22 -10.00 27.74 -7.66
C ARG A 22 -8.63 27.62 -8.34
N VAL A 23 -7.94 26.53 -8.01
CA VAL A 23 -7.23 25.76 -9.04
C VAL A 23 -8.15 24.62 -9.48
N THR A 24 -8.62 24.78 -10.71
CA THR A 24 -9.40 23.84 -11.52
C THR A 24 -8.84 22.42 -11.46
N ARG A 25 -9.71 21.45 -11.20
CA ARG A 25 -9.45 20.01 -11.43
C ARG A 25 -9.59 19.69 -12.92
N PRO A 26 -8.52 19.31 -13.65
CA PRO A 26 -8.70 18.66 -14.93
C PRO A 26 -8.83 17.13 -14.73
N GLY A 27 -9.90 16.55 -15.30
CA GLY A 27 -9.85 15.19 -15.85
C GLY A 27 -10.32 14.04 -14.97
N ARG A 28 -11.61 13.99 -14.67
CA ARG A 28 -12.31 12.72 -14.43
C ARG A 28 -12.33 11.93 -15.75
N ALA A 29 -11.28 11.16 -16.02
CA ALA A 29 -11.29 10.16 -17.09
C ALA A 29 -12.16 8.99 -16.62
N GLY A 30 -13.44 9.02 -17.01
CA GLY A 30 -14.32 7.86 -16.89
C GLY A 30 -13.78 6.68 -17.73
N PRO A 31 -14.06 5.43 -17.34
CA PRO A 31 -13.67 4.28 -18.14
C PRO A 31 -14.34 4.37 -19.52
N ARG A 32 -13.52 4.56 -20.55
CA ARG A 32 -13.95 4.53 -21.95
C ARG A 32 -14.41 3.12 -22.29
N GLY A 33 -15.66 3.02 -22.78
CA GLY A 33 -16.19 1.98 -23.66
C GLY A 33 -15.86 0.52 -23.32
N ARG A 34 -16.87 -0.23 -22.87
CA ARG A 34 -16.89 -1.68 -23.04
C ARG A 34 -17.19 -1.95 -24.53
N PRO A 35 -16.29 -2.54 -25.34
CA PRO A 35 -16.69 -3.03 -26.65
C PRO A 35 -17.56 -4.28 -26.46
N SER A 36 -18.84 -4.15 -26.79
CA SER A 36 -19.73 -5.28 -27.02
C SER A 36 -19.40 -5.88 -28.39
N THR A 37 -18.38 -6.74 -28.45
CA THR A 37 -18.25 -7.70 -29.55
C THR A 37 -18.68 -9.06 -29.02
N ALA A 38 -19.97 -9.34 -29.22
CA ALA A 38 -20.43 -10.71 -29.39
C ALA A 38 -19.70 -11.35 -30.59
N ALA A 39 -19.61 -12.68 -30.57
CA ALA A 39 -19.18 -13.58 -31.65
C ALA A 39 -17.67 -13.83 -31.80
N ALA A 40 -17.19 -14.85 -31.07
CA ALA A 40 -16.46 -15.98 -31.66
C ALA A 40 -16.42 -17.12 -30.62
N ALA A 41 -17.53 -17.86 -30.52
CA ALA A 41 -17.54 -19.16 -29.88
C ALA A 41 -16.71 -20.11 -30.78
N GLY A 42 -15.47 -20.38 -30.38
CA GLY A 42 -14.71 -21.52 -30.87
C GLY A 42 -15.17 -22.76 -30.10
N ASP A 43 -15.93 -23.61 -30.78
CA ASP A 43 -16.27 -24.97 -30.35
C ASP A 43 -14.98 -25.80 -30.22
N HIS A 44 -14.34 -25.76 -29.05
CA HIS A 44 -13.40 -26.80 -28.66
C HIS A 44 -14.21 -28.01 -28.20
N GLY A 45 -14.75 -28.69 -29.21
CA GLY A 45 -15.51 -29.89 -29.04
C GLY A 45 -14.76 -30.94 -28.22
N ARG A 46 -15.49 -31.45 -27.23
CA ARG A 46 -15.59 -32.86 -26.83
C ARG A 46 -14.53 -33.38 -25.84
N ILE A 47 -15.01 -33.70 -24.63
CA ILE A 47 -15.23 -35.11 -24.23
C ILE A 47 -16.61 -35.21 -23.56
N ARG A 48 -17.45 -36.13 -24.07
CA ARG A 48 -18.70 -36.58 -23.44
C ARG A 48 -18.36 -37.72 -22.48
N THR A 49 -19.03 -37.80 -21.33
CA THR A 49 -19.93 -38.92 -20.94
C THR A 49 -20.50 -38.69 -19.54
N ALA A 50 -21.65 -39.32 -19.34
CA ALA A 50 -22.59 -39.21 -18.24
C ALA A 50 -22.06 -39.67 -16.86
N GLU A 51 -22.68 -39.10 -15.82
CA GLU A 51 -23.03 -39.70 -14.53
C GLU A 51 -22.01 -40.60 -13.81
N ALA A 52 -21.41 -40.08 -12.73
CA ALA A 52 -21.36 -40.75 -11.42
C ALA A 52 -20.56 -39.88 -10.42
N GLY A 53 -21.08 -39.73 -9.20
CA GLY A 53 -20.30 -39.27 -8.06
C GLY A 53 -20.55 -37.83 -7.62
N ARG A 54 -21.78 -37.55 -7.18
CA ARG A 54 -22.04 -36.45 -6.24
C ARG A 54 -21.43 -36.86 -4.89
N SER A 55 -20.13 -36.68 -4.69
CA SER A 55 -19.54 -36.71 -3.35
C SER A 55 -19.79 -35.35 -2.72
N GLU A 56 -20.93 -35.29 -2.03
CA GLU A 56 -21.37 -34.26 -1.10
C GLU A 56 -20.44 -34.22 0.12
N ASP A 57 -19.17 -33.87 -0.07
CA ASP A 57 -18.22 -33.64 1.02
C ASP A 57 -17.78 -32.18 0.95
N GLY A 58 -18.65 -31.31 1.44
CA GLY A 58 -18.41 -29.87 1.57
C GLY A 58 -17.34 -29.59 2.62
N GLU A 59 -16.07 -29.80 2.27
CA GLU A 59 -14.94 -29.29 3.03
C GLU A 59 -14.85 -27.76 2.85
N PRO A 60 -14.77 -26.96 3.92
CA PRO A 60 -14.79 -25.51 3.80
C PRO A 60 -13.60 -25.01 2.99
N ASP A 61 -13.85 -24.15 2.00
CA ASP A 61 -12.81 -23.34 1.36
C ASP A 61 -12.19 -22.44 2.44
N VAL A 62 -11.14 -22.94 3.10
CA VAL A 62 -10.41 -22.20 4.12
C VAL A 62 -9.71 -21.07 3.40
N SER A 63 -10.38 -19.90 3.40
CA SER A 63 -9.88 -18.67 2.80
C SER A 63 -8.39 -18.47 3.11
N LYS A 64 -7.61 -18.35 2.04
CA LYS A 64 -6.15 -18.31 2.11
C LYS A 64 -5.70 -17.19 3.04
N ARG A 65 -4.90 -17.53 4.06
CA ARG A 65 -4.31 -16.53 4.99
C ARG A 65 -3.52 -15.48 4.20
N THR A 66 -3.61 -14.21 4.62
CA THR A 66 -2.96 -13.07 3.95
C THR A 66 -1.44 -13.19 3.91
N TYR A 67 -0.83 -13.67 5.00
CA TYR A 67 0.61 -13.89 5.04
C TYR A 67 0.95 -15.29 4.54
N GLN A 68 1.49 -15.32 3.33
CA GLN A 68 2.09 -16.51 2.73
C GLN A 68 3.61 -16.32 2.79
N PRO A 69 4.33 -17.01 3.72
CA PRO A 69 5.73 -16.73 3.98
C PRO A 69 6.60 -17.01 2.76
N ASN A 70 7.40 -16.03 2.37
CA ASN A 70 8.37 -16.18 1.30
C ASN A 70 9.62 -15.34 1.61
N ASN A 71 10.74 -16.01 1.85
CA ASN A 71 12.01 -15.40 2.27
C ASN A 71 12.57 -14.45 1.21
N ARG A 72 12.50 -14.83 -0.08
CA ARG A 72 12.96 -13.99 -1.20
C ARG A 72 12.16 -12.70 -1.28
N ARG A 73 10.83 -12.77 -1.13
CA ARG A 73 9.96 -11.56 -1.14
C ARG A 73 10.24 -10.67 0.06
N ARG A 74 10.38 -11.25 1.26
CA ARG A 74 10.70 -10.51 2.50
C ARG A 74 12.03 -9.76 2.39
N ALA A 75 13.09 -10.43 1.95
CA ALA A 75 14.41 -9.82 1.80
C ALA A 75 14.41 -8.68 0.77
N LYS A 76 13.70 -8.84 -0.35
CA LYS A 76 13.59 -7.81 -1.40
C LYS A 76 12.79 -6.59 -0.95
N THR A 77 11.64 -6.79 -0.30
CA THR A 77 10.69 -5.71 0.02
C THR A 77 10.96 -5.05 1.38
N HIS A 78 11.55 -5.75 2.34
CA HIS A 78 11.72 -5.27 3.70
C HIS A 78 13.15 -5.31 4.23
N GLY A 79 14.09 -5.81 3.43
CA GLY A 79 15.50 -5.91 3.80
C GLY A 79 16.22 -4.56 3.89
N PHE A 80 17.37 -4.57 4.56
CA PHE A 80 18.20 -3.39 4.82
C PHE A 80 18.60 -2.62 3.56
N ARG A 81 19.02 -3.34 2.52
CA ARG A 81 19.48 -2.76 1.25
C ARG A 81 18.39 -1.91 0.59
N LEU A 82 17.14 -2.37 0.60
CA LEU A 82 16.03 -1.59 0.06
C LEU A 82 15.79 -0.31 0.88
N ARG A 83 15.86 -0.41 2.21
CA ARG A 83 15.70 0.76 3.09
C ARG A 83 16.78 1.80 2.81
N MET A 84 18.02 1.40 2.57
CA MET A 84 19.11 2.34 2.28
C MET A 84 19.04 3.00 0.89
N ARG A 85 18.31 2.40 -0.06
CA ARG A 85 18.18 2.93 -1.43
C ARG A 85 17.40 4.26 -1.49
N THR A 86 16.42 4.46 -0.61
CA THR A 86 15.51 5.62 -0.67
C THR A 86 15.76 6.57 0.51
N ARG A 87 15.49 7.87 0.31
CA ARG A 87 15.56 8.88 1.39
C ARG A 87 14.67 8.51 2.58
N ALA A 88 13.42 8.12 2.29
CA ALA A 88 12.47 7.71 3.32
C ALA A 88 12.94 6.46 4.09
N GLY A 89 13.49 5.46 3.38
CA GLY A 89 14.00 4.26 4.02
C GLY A 89 15.20 4.51 4.94
N ARG A 90 16.10 5.44 4.57
CA ARG A 90 17.20 5.89 5.45
C ARG A 90 16.68 6.56 6.72
N SER A 91 15.66 7.41 6.60
CA SER A 91 15.00 8.05 7.75
C SER A 91 14.42 7.01 8.71
N ILE A 92 13.75 5.97 8.19
CA ILE A 92 13.19 4.89 9.01
C ILE A 92 14.28 4.18 9.81
N ILE A 93 15.44 3.89 9.20
CA ILE A 93 16.55 3.25 9.90
C ILE A 93 17.14 4.17 10.98
N SER A 94 17.30 5.46 10.69
CA SER A 94 17.74 6.46 11.67
C SER A 94 16.81 6.49 12.89
N THR A 95 15.50 6.63 12.68
CA THR A 95 14.51 6.60 13.77
C THR A 95 14.55 5.29 14.56
N ARG A 96 14.73 4.15 13.88
CA ARG A 96 14.83 2.84 14.54
C ARG A 96 16.08 2.70 15.39
N ARG A 97 17.20 3.31 14.99
CA ARG A 97 18.44 3.41 15.77
C ARG A 97 18.26 4.32 16.98
N SER A 98 17.68 5.50 16.80
CA SER A 98 17.39 6.42 17.91
C SER A 98 16.48 5.79 18.96
N LYS A 99 15.54 4.93 18.54
CA LYS A 99 14.68 4.17 19.45
C LYS A 99 15.37 2.94 20.09
N GLY A 100 16.57 2.56 19.65
CA GLY A 100 17.30 1.40 20.17
C GLY A 100 16.68 0.05 19.83
N ARG A 101 16.03 -0.10 18.66
CA ARG A 101 15.45 -1.40 18.28
C ARG A 101 16.55 -2.42 18.00
N ALA A 102 16.52 -3.56 18.70
CA ALA A 102 17.47 -4.67 18.52
C ALA A 102 17.57 -5.19 17.07
N ARG A 103 16.47 -5.13 16.30
CA ARG A 103 16.44 -5.47 14.87
C ARG A 103 15.98 -4.26 14.06
N LEU A 104 16.78 -3.80 13.11
CA LEU A 104 16.47 -2.59 12.33
C LEU A 104 15.69 -2.87 11.03
N SER A 105 15.89 -4.02 10.41
CA SER A 105 15.15 -4.45 9.22
C SER A 105 14.79 -5.94 9.30
N ALA A 106 13.98 -6.37 8.33
CA ALA A 106 13.41 -7.72 8.29
C ALA A 106 14.39 -8.79 7.78
#